data_AF-A0AAN6Q7N4-F1
#
_entry.id   AF-A0AAN6Q7N4-F1
#
_cell.length_a   1.000
_cell.length_b   1.000
_cell.length_c   1.000
_cell.angle_alpha   90.00
_cell.angle_beta   90.00
_cell.angle_gamma   90.00
#
_symmetry.space_group_name_H-M   'P 1'
#
loop_
_entity.id
_entity.type
_entity.pdbx_description
1 polymer ?
#
loop_
_entity_poly.entity_id
_entity_poly.type
_entity_poly.pdbx_seq_one_letter_code
_entity_poly.pdbx_strand_id
1 'polypeptide(L)'
;MSSPQDRFQHAISVVDRELSKYPVLNNLEKQTSIPKAYAAIGVASLYFFLIVFNLGAQLLTNLAGYILPGYYSVAALFSANKVDDTQWLTYWVVFSSFTVLESLVSPIYWFPFYYTFKVIFLLWLALPFTRGAEIIFRSLMVPALGRHFHTPGSTASGLRAKADAVHTE
;
A
#
# COMPACT_ATOMS: atom_id res chain seq x y z
N MET A 1 -21.00 25.25 2.94
CA MET A 1 -20.58 24.19 1.98
C MET A 1 -19.35 24.71 1.27
N SER A 2 -18.18 24.11 1.44
CA SER A 2 -16.96 24.53 0.72
C SER A 2 -17.13 24.35 -0.79
N SER A 3 -16.74 25.36 -1.56
CA SER A 3 -16.82 25.33 -3.02
C SER A 3 -15.96 24.18 -3.57
N PRO A 4 -16.33 23.54 -4.70
CA PRO A 4 -15.47 22.56 -5.36
C PRO A 4 -14.04 23.07 -5.61
N GLN A 5 -13.88 24.38 -5.81
CA GLN A 5 -12.58 25.04 -5.96
C GLN A 5 -11.77 25.00 -4.65
N ASP A 6 -12.40 25.22 -3.50
CA ASP A 6 -11.73 25.19 -2.20
C ASP A 6 -11.20 23.80 -1.88
N ARG A 7 -11.96 22.76 -2.24
CA ARG A 7 -11.54 21.36 -2.07
C ARG A 7 -10.36 21.01 -2.97
N PHE A 8 -10.38 21.50 -4.20
CA PHE A 8 -9.28 21.31 -5.13
C PHE A 8 -8.01 22.01 -4.64
N GLN A 9 -8.10 23.29 -4.27
CA GLN A 9 -6.96 24.04 -3.74
C GLN A 9 -6.41 23.42 -2.44
N HIS A 10 -7.30 22.93 -1.57
CA HIS A 10 -6.91 22.19 -0.39
C HIS A 10 -6.14 20.91 -0.75
N ALA A 11 -6.61 20.11 -1.72
CA ALA A 11 -5.90 18.92 -2.19
C ALA A 11 -4.53 19.25 -2.77
N ILE A 12 -4.42 20.30 -3.59
CA ILE A 12 -3.14 20.81 -4.13
C ILE A 12 -2.20 21.17 -2.99
N SER A 13 -2.67 21.88 -1.96
CA SER A 13 -1.84 22.30 -0.83
C SER A 13 -1.33 21.13 0.02
N VAL A 14 -2.12 20.06 0.17
CA VAL A 14 -1.70 18.84 0.88
C VAL A 14 -0.59 18.12 0.09
N VAL A 15 -0.80 17.96 -1.22
CA VAL A 15 0.18 17.34 -2.12
C VAL A 15 1.47 18.16 -2.11
N ASP A 16 1.38 19.49 -2.21
CA ASP A 16 2.53 20.38 -2.15
C ASP A 16 3.30 20.25 -0.83
N ARG A 17 2.59 20.20 0.29
CA ARG A 17 3.18 20.04 1.63
C ARG A 17 3.91 18.71 1.79
N GLU A 18 3.34 17.62 1.29
CA GLU A 18 3.98 16.30 1.32
C GLU A 18 5.21 16.24 0.41
N LEU A 19 5.12 16.80 -0.80
CA LEU A 19 6.24 16.86 -1.75
C LEU A 19 7.37 17.77 -1.24
N SER A 20 7.03 18.82 -0.47
CA SER A 20 8.01 19.74 0.14
C SER A 20 8.96 19.04 1.11
N LYS A 21 8.60 17.87 1.64
CA LYS A 21 9.49 17.06 2.50
C LYS A 21 10.71 16.53 1.74
N TYR A 22 10.66 16.48 0.40
CA TYR A 22 11.75 15.99 -0.43
C TYR A 22 12.57 17.15 -1.00
N PRO A 23 13.82 17.38 -0.54
CA PRO A 23 14.62 18.53 -0.96
C PRO A 23 14.95 18.52 -2.47
N VAL A 24 15.00 17.34 -3.09
CA VAL A 24 15.19 17.18 -4.54
C VAL A 24 14.04 17.82 -5.33
N LEU A 25 12.79 17.65 -4.89
CA LEU A 25 11.62 18.22 -5.55
C LEU A 25 11.58 19.75 -5.42
N ASN A 26 11.99 20.28 -4.27
CA ASN A 26 12.07 21.73 -4.06
C ASN A 26 13.15 22.38 -4.93
N ASN A 27 14.27 21.69 -5.16
CA ASN A 27 15.34 22.17 -6.04
C ASN A 27 14.90 22.13 -7.52
N LEU A 28 14.14 21.11 -7.91
CA LEU A 28 13.55 21.00 -9.25
C LEU A 28 12.49 22.09 -9.50
N GLU A 29 11.63 22.37 -8.52
CA GLU A 29 10.64 23.46 -8.60
C GLU A 29 11.32 24.81 -8.79
N LYS A 30 12.41 25.08 -8.05
CA LYS A 30 13.21 26.31 -8.20
C LYS A 30 13.84 26.46 -9.59
N GLN A 31 14.24 25.36 -10.23
CA GLN A 31 14.84 25.41 -11.57
C GLN A 31 13.80 25.46 -12.70
N THR A 32 12.68 24.76 -12.55
CA THR A 32 11.67 24.60 -13.60
C THR A 32 10.54 25.62 -13.52
N SER A 33 10.40 26.34 -12.39
CA SER A 33 9.30 27.27 -12.09
C SER A 33 7.89 26.65 -12.18
N ILE A 34 7.79 25.32 -12.30
CA ILE A 34 6.53 24.59 -12.32
C ILE A 34 6.23 24.15 -10.87
N PRO A 35 5.04 24.44 -10.32
CA PRO A 35 4.74 24.02 -8.96
C PRO A 35 4.70 22.49 -8.88
N LYS A 36 5.45 21.93 -7.92
CA LYS A 36 5.65 20.48 -7.76
C LYS A 36 4.34 19.69 -7.64
N ALA A 37 3.31 20.29 -7.05
CA ALA A 37 1.99 19.67 -6.95
C ALA A 37 1.34 19.42 -8.32
N TYR A 38 1.42 20.36 -9.26
CA TYR A 38 0.89 20.15 -10.61
C TYR A 38 1.73 19.13 -11.38
N ALA A 39 3.05 19.15 -11.22
CA ALA A 39 3.93 18.15 -11.82
C ALA A 39 3.58 16.72 -11.32
N ALA A 40 3.38 16.55 -10.02
CA ALA A 40 2.98 15.26 -9.44
C ALA A 40 1.61 14.79 -9.95
N ILE A 41 0.65 15.69 -10.07
CA ILE A 41 -0.68 15.37 -10.63
C ILE A 41 -0.58 15.00 -12.11
N GLY A 42 0.27 15.69 -12.87
CA GLY A 42 0.55 15.36 -14.27
C GLY A 42 1.14 13.97 -14.41
N VAL A 43 2.14 13.63 -13.59
CA VAL A 43 2.75 12.28 -13.55
C VAL A 43 1.72 11.22 -13.15
N ALA A 44 0.91 11.48 -12.13
CA ALA A 44 -0.14 10.56 -11.70
C ALA A 44 -1.21 10.34 -12.79
N SER A 45 -1.60 11.42 -13.48
CA SER A 45 -2.57 11.36 -14.59
C SER A 45 -2.00 10.60 -15.78
N LEU A 46 -0.73 10.84 -16.13
CA LEU A 46 -0.03 10.10 -17.18
C LEU A 46 0.10 8.62 -16.81
N TYR A 47 0.45 8.31 -15.57
CA TYR A 47 0.54 6.93 -15.07
C TYR A 47 -0.81 6.21 -15.19
N PHE A 48 -1.90 6.86 -14.77
CA PHE A 48 -3.25 6.31 -14.91
C PHE A 48 -3.63 6.10 -16.37
N PHE A 49 -3.34 7.08 -17.24
CA PHE A 49 -3.54 6.98 -18.68
C PHE A 49 -2.78 5.79 -19.27
N LEU A 50 -1.49 5.64 -18.98
CA LEU A 50 -0.68 4.53 -19.51
C LEU A 50 -1.26 3.16 -19.12
N ILE A 51 -1.77 3.02 -17.89
CA ILE A 51 -2.45 1.78 -17.44
C ILE A 51 -3.75 1.53 -18.20
N VAL A 52 -4.59 2.56 -18.36
CA VAL A 52 -5.88 2.49 -19.07
C VAL A 52 -5.69 2.08 -20.53
N PHE A 53 -4.64 2.57 -21.18
CA PHE A 53 -4.28 2.22 -22.56
C PHE A 53 -3.41 0.96 -22.67
N ASN A 54 -3.19 0.25 -21.55
CA ASN A 54 -2.39 -0.97 -21.47
C ASN A 54 -0.94 -0.83 -21.98
N LEU A 55 -0.40 0.41 -22.00
CA LEU A 55 0.98 0.68 -22.36
C LEU A 55 1.89 0.40 -21.16
N GLY A 56 2.55 -0.76 -21.17
CA GLY A 56 3.44 -1.17 -20.08
C GLY A 56 2.71 -1.40 -18.74
N ALA A 57 1.41 -1.68 -18.78
CA ALA A 57 0.58 -1.78 -17.58
C ALA A 57 1.08 -2.83 -16.58
N GLN A 58 1.66 -3.94 -17.05
CA GLN A 58 2.27 -4.95 -16.17
C GLN A 58 3.44 -4.37 -15.36
N LEU A 59 4.34 -3.62 -16.01
CA LEU A 59 5.46 -2.97 -15.33
C LEU A 59 4.95 -1.92 -14.33
N LEU A 60 4.05 -1.06 -14.77
CA LEU A 60 3.47 0.00 -13.93
C LEU A 60 2.77 -0.60 -12.71
N THR A 61 1.97 -1.66 -12.91
CA THR A 61 1.30 -2.39 -11.82
C THR A 61 2.30 -2.98 -10.85
N ASN A 62 3.41 -3.56 -11.33
CA ASN A 62 4.43 -4.11 -10.46
C ASN A 62 5.15 -3.01 -9.66
N LEU A 63 5.42 -1.85 -10.26
CA LEU A 63 5.99 -0.71 -9.54
C LEU A 63 5.07 -0.25 -8.39
N ALA A 64 3.76 -0.15 -8.65
CA ALA A 64 2.81 0.23 -7.60
C ALA A 64 2.59 -0.88 -6.56
N GLY A 65 2.54 -2.14 -6.98
CA GLY A 65 2.23 -3.29 -6.12
C GLY A 65 3.41 -3.79 -5.29
N TYR A 66 4.65 -3.62 -5.76
CA TYR A 66 5.86 -4.10 -5.09
C TYR A 66 6.75 -2.97 -4.59
N ILE A 67 7.06 -1.97 -5.43
CA ILE A 67 8.10 -0.97 -5.12
C ILE A 67 7.57 0.07 -4.12
N LEU A 68 6.37 0.61 -4.33
CA LEU A 68 5.75 1.55 -3.39
C LEU A 68 5.63 0.97 -1.97
N PRO A 69 4.92 -0.15 -1.74
CA PRO A 69 4.82 -0.74 -0.41
C PRO A 69 6.17 -1.23 0.11
N GLY A 70 7.09 -1.65 -0.76
CA GLY A 70 8.47 -2.01 -0.37
C GLY A 70 9.21 -0.83 0.23
N TYR A 71 9.17 0.35 -0.40
CA TYR A 71 9.78 1.56 0.14
C TYR A 71 9.20 1.94 1.51
N TYR A 72 7.87 1.93 1.63
CA TYR A 72 7.23 2.24 2.91
C TYR A 72 7.47 1.16 3.97
N SER A 73 7.60 -0.12 3.59
CA SER A 73 7.98 -1.20 4.51
C SER A 73 9.39 -0.99 5.05
N VAL A 74 10.34 -0.61 4.19
CA VAL A 74 11.71 -0.28 4.62
C VAL A 74 11.70 0.93 5.55
N ALA A 75 10.93 1.97 5.23
CA ALA A 75 10.77 3.12 6.12
C ALA A 75 10.14 2.74 7.47
N ALA A 76 9.16 1.83 7.49
CA ALA A 76 8.54 1.31 8.71
C ALA A 76 9.53 0.51 9.57
N LEU A 77 10.44 -0.27 8.96
CA LEU A 77 11.48 -1.01 9.70
C LEU A 77 12.43 -0.10 10.49
N PHE A 78 12.60 1.15 10.08
CA PHE A 78 13.39 2.14 10.80
C PHE A 78 12.54 3.04 11.73
N SER A 79 11.22 2.86 11.74
CA SER A 79 10.29 3.53 12.64
C SER A 79 10.16 2.77 13.96
N ALA A 80 9.96 3.48 15.07
CA ALA A 80 9.70 2.86 16.37
C ALA A 80 8.24 2.33 16.49
N ASN A 81 7.36 2.69 15.56
CA ASN A 81 5.93 2.41 15.63
C ASN A 81 5.57 1.06 15.02
N LYS A 82 5.28 0.06 15.88
CA LYS A 82 4.86 -1.29 15.46
C LYS A 82 3.53 -1.37 14.70
N VAL A 83 2.74 -0.30 14.72
CA VAL A 83 1.45 -0.24 14.00
C VAL A 83 1.68 -0.23 12.50
N ASP A 84 2.73 0.47 12.04
CA ASP A 84 3.08 0.57 10.63
C ASP A 84 3.55 -0.79 10.10
N ASP A 85 4.39 -1.49 10.86
CA ASP A 85 4.87 -2.85 10.53
C ASP A 85 3.70 -3.83 10.31
N THR A 86 2.72 -3.79 11.21
CA THR A 86 1.56 -4.71 11.16
C THR A 86 0.72 -4.45 9.91
N GLN A 87 0.57 -3.18 9.50
CA GLN A 87 -0.17 -2.83 8.30
C GLN A 87 0.52 -3.35 7.05
N TRP A 88 1.82 -3.11 6.90
CA TRP A 88 2.57 -3.55 5.73
C TRP A 88 2.66 -5.07 5.66
N LEU A 89 2.84 -5.76 6.79
CA LEU A 89 2.80 -7.21 6.83
C LEU A 89 1.44 -7.76 6.39
N THR A 90 0.34 -7.16 6.86
CA THR A 90 -1.02 -7.54 6.45
C THR A 90 -1.22 -7.32 4.95
N TYR A 91 -0.72 -6.20 4.40
CA TYR A 91 -0.70 -5.94 2.97
C TYR A 91 0.00 -7.06 2.20
N TRP A 92 1.23 -7.44 2.60
CA TRP A 92 2.02 -8.47 1.91
C TRP A 92 1.35 -9.85 1.95
N VAL A 93 0.70 -10.20 3.06
CA VAL A 93 -0.04 -11.48 3.20
C VAL A 93 -1.25 -11.53 2.26
N VAL A 94 -2.05 -10.45 2.21
CA VAL A 94 -3.20 -10.38 1.30
C VAL A 94 -2.74 -10.30 -0.17
N PHE A 95 -1.71 -9.51 -0.44
CA PHE A 95 -1.13 -9.32 -1.77
C PHE A 95 -0.58 -10.62 -2.36
N SER A 96 0.21 -11.36 -1.58
CA SER A 96 0.77 -12.65 -2.02
C SER A 96 -0.33 -13.69 -2.26
N SER A 97 -1.36 -13.73 -1.41
CA SER A 97 -2.51 -14.61 -1.60
C SER A 97 -3.26 -14.30 -2.89
N PHE A 98 -3.50 -13.02 -3.16
CA PHE A 98 -4.11 -12.58 -4.42
C PHE A 98 -3.23 -12.92 -5.63
N THR A 99 -1.91 -12.73 -5.52
CA THR A 99 -0.95 -13.05 -6.59
C THR A 99 -0.95 -14.55 -6.93
N VAL A 100 -1.06 -15.42 -5.92
CA VAL A 100 -1.18 -16.88 -6.13
C VAL A 100 -2.51 -17.22 -6.80
N LEU A 101 -3.63 -16.66 -6.32
CA LEU A 101 -4.95 -16.87 -6.92
C LEU A 101 -4.98 -16.39 -8.39
N GLU A 102 -4.40 -15.22 -8.65
CA GLU A 102 -4.22 -14.70 -10.01
C GLU A 102 -3.35 -15.62 -10.86
N SER A 103 -2.33 -16.26 -10.31
CA SER A 103 -1.50 -17.20 -11.06
C SER A 103 -2.27 -18.48 -11.44
N LEU A 104 -3.29 -18.87 -10.66
CA LEU A 104 -4.17 -20.00 -10.95
C LEU A 104 -5.23 -19.66 -12.00
N VAL A 105 -5.69 -18.42 -12.02
CA VAL A 105 -6.67 -17.92 -12.99
C VAL A 105 -5.88 -17.23 -14.11
N SER A 106 -5.57 -17.97 -15.19
CA SER A 106 -4.88 -17.39 -16.36
C SER A 106 -5.45 -16.02 -16.69
N PRO A 107 -4.61 -14.98 -16.91
CA PRO A 107 -5.10 -13.62 -17.04
C PRO A 107 -6.22 -13.61 -18.05
N ILE A 108 -7.38 -13.10 -17.65
CA ILE A 108 -8.50 -12.92 -18.54
C ILE A 108 -8.10 -11.78 -19.49
N TYR A 109 -7.31 -12.13 -20.51
CA TYR A 109 -6.88 -11.24 -21.60
C TYR A 109 -8.09 -10.71 -22.38
N TRP A 110 -9.27 -11.28 -22.15
CA TRP A 110 -10.54 -10.84 -22.71
C TRP A 110 -11.19 -9.69 -21.91
N PHE A 111 -10.79 -9.41 -20.67
CA PHE A 111 -11.41 -8.37 -19.86
C PHE A 111 -10.66 -7.04 -20.03
N PRO A 112 -11.24 -6.06 -20.75
CA PRO A 112 -10.65 -4.74 -20.85
C PRO A 112 -10.56 -4.12 -19.44
N PHE A 113 -9.49 -3.39 -19.16
CA PHE A 113 -9.19 -2.76 -17.87
C PHE A 113 -8.78 -3.67 -16.69
N TYR A 114 -8.45 -4.95 -16.93
CA TYR A 114 -7.95 -5.85 -15.88
C TYR A 114 -6.83 -5.22 -15.02
N TYR A 115 -5.80 -4.69 -15.67
CA TYR A 115 -4.68 -4.04 -14.99
C TYR A 115 -5.09 -2.76 -14.24
N THR A 116 -6.05 -2.00 -14.76
CA THR A 116 -6.60 -0.82 -14.07
C THR A 116 -7.27 -1.22 -12.77
N PHE A 117 -8.16 -2.23 -12.81
CA PHE A 117 -8.80 -2.75 -11.59
C PHE A 117 -7.78 -3.32 -10.62
N LYS A 118 -6.78 -4.05 -11.11
CA LYS A 118 -5.70 -4.59 -10.29
C LYS A 118 -4.96 -3.48 -9.55
N VAL A 119 -4.53 -2.43 -10.25
CA VAL A 119 -3.82 -1.30 -9.61
C VAL A 119 -4.70 -0.58 -8.60
N ILE A 120 -5.97 -0.32 -8.92
CA ILE A 120 -6.91 0.31 -7.99
C ILE A 120 -7.07 -0.55 -6.73
N PHE A 121 -7.23 -1.87 -6.89
CA PHE A 121 -7.34 -2.81 -5.79
C PHE A 121 -6.08 -2.84 -4.92
N LEU A 122 -4.90 -2.86 -5.54
CA LEU A 122 -3.62 -2.81 -4.83
C LEU A 122 -3.39 -1.50 -4.08
N LEU A 123 -3.74 -0.36 -4.69
CA LEU A 123 -3.68 0.94 -4.03
C LEU A 123 -4.66 1.00 -2.86
N TRP A 124 -5.87 0.47 -3.01
CA TRP A 124 -6.86 0.39 -1.94
C TRP A 124 -6.39 -0.48 -0.77
N LEU A 125 -5.66 -1.56 -1.04
CA LEU A 125 -5.01 -2.40 -0.04
C LEU A 125 -3.88 -1.65 0.69
N ALA A 126 -3.10 -0.85 -0.03
CA ALA A 126 -1.97 -0.10 0.52
C ALA A 126 -2.38 1.13 1.34
N LEU A 127 -3.60 1.65 1.14
CA LEU A 127 -4.09 2.85 1.81
C LEU A 127 -4.34 2.60 3.32
N PRO A 128 -3.59 3.27 4.23
CA PRO A 128 -3.79 3.14 5.68
C PRO A 128 -5.17 3.62 6.14
N PHE A 129 -5.74 4.59 5.42
CA PHE A 129 -7.00 5.24 5.77
C PHE A 129 -8.21 4.32 5.58
N THR A 130 -8.22 3.52 4.51
CA THR A 130 -9.32 2.59 4.22
C THR A 130 -9.19 1.26 4.95
N ARG A 131 -8.00 0.95 5.50
CA ARG A 131 -7.67 -0.33 6.14
C ARG A 131 -8.09 -1.53 5.29
N GLY A 132 -7.97 -1.40 3.96
CA GLY A 132 -8.50 -2.39 3.01
C GLY A 132 -7.89 -3.77 3.21
N ALA A 133 -6.59 -3.83 3.50
CA ALA A 133 -5.90 -5.07 3.83
C ALA A 133 -6.43 -5.73 5.11
N GLU A 134 -6.76 -4.95 6.15
CA GLU A 134 -7.32 -5.47 7.40
C GLU A 134 -8.73 -6.04 7.18
N ILE A 135 -9.56 -5.39 6.37
CA ILE A 135 -10.91 -5.88 6.03
C ILE A 135 -10.83 -7.24 5.33
N ILE A 136 -9.96 -7.37 4.32
CA ILE A 136 -9.79 -8.64 3.60
C ILE A 136 -9.17 -9.70 4.51
N PHE A 137 -8.20 -9.33 5.33
CA PHE A 137 -7.59 -10.23 6.29
C PHE A 137 -8.63 -10.79 7.26
N ARG A 138 -9.47 -9.93 7.86
CA ARG A 138 -10.52 -10.35 8.80
C ARG A 138 -11.66 -11.11 8.12
N SER A 139 -12.00 -10.77 6.88
CA SER A 139 -13.17 -11.35 6.20
C SER A 139 -12.87 -12.65 5.46
N LEU A 140 -11.67 -12.81 4.88
CA LEU A 140 -11.31 -13.99 4.09
C LEU A 140 -10.24 -14.83 4.79
N MET A 141 -9.19 -14.20 5.33
CA MET A 141 -8.06 -14.94 5.87
C MET A 141 -8.32 -15.46 7.29
N VAL A 142 -8.98 -14.71 8.16
CA VAL A 142 -9.34 -15.20 9.51
C VAL A 142 -10.28 -16.41 9.44
N PRO A 143 -11.30 -16.49 8.58
CA PRO A 143 -12.10 -17.71 8.44
C PRO A 143 -11.35 -18.89 7.80
N ALA A 144 -10.45 -18.62 6.84
CA ALA A 144 -9.70 -19.64 6.12
C ALA A 144 -8.50 -20.20 6.92
N LEU A 145 -7.70 -19.32 7.52
CA LEU A 145 -6.50 -19.65 8.30
C LEU A 145 -6.77 -19.68 9.81
N GLY A 146 -7.79 -19.00 10.31
CA GLY A 146 -8.11 -18.99 11.74
C GLY A 146 -8.38 -20.39 12.25
N ARG A 147 -8.96 -21.32 11.49
CA ARG A 147 -9.09 -22.72 11.97
C ARG A 147 -7.74 -23.41 12.23
N HIS A 148 -6.65 -22.94 11.66
CA HIS A 148 -5.30 -23.48 11.88
C HIS A 148 -4.48 -22.66 12.88
N PHE A 149 -4.79 -21.37 13.04
CA PHE A 149 -4.14 -20.48 14.01
C PHE A 149 -5.00 -20.16 15.25
N HIS A 150 -6.20 -20.74 15.36
CA HIS A 150 -6.96 -20.89 16.60
C HIS A 150 -6.21 -21.89 17.49
N THR A 151 -5.02 -21.52 17.93
CA THR A 151 -4.43 -22.11 19.12
C THR A 151 -5.21 -21.53 20.30
N PRO A 152 -5.87 -22.35 21.13
CA PRO A 152 -6.39 -21.90 22.41
C PRO A 152 -5.19 -21.42 23.24
N GLY A 153 -5.01 -20.11 23.37
CA GLY A 153 -3.95 -19.52 24.18
C GLY A 153 -2.59 -19.42 23.48
N SER A 154 -2.27 -18.20 23.03
CA SER A 154 -0.99 -17.52 23.30
C SER A 154 0.21 -18.40 23.69
N THR A 155 0.72 -19.20 22.75
CA THR A 155 1.93 -20.01 22.98
C THR A 155 3.17 -19.11 23.05
N ALA A 156 3.15 -17.94 22.39
CA ALA A 156 4.25 -16.98 22.46
C ALA A 156 4.38 -16.32 23.83
N SER A 157 3.28 -16.02 24.53
CA SER A 157 3.35 -15.52 25.91
C SER A 157 3.68 -16.64 26.90
N GLY A 158 3.17 -17.85 26.68
CA GLY A 158 3.49 -19.02 27.51
C GLY A 158 4.96 -19.42 27.42
N LEU A 159 5.54 -19.44 26.21
CA LEU A 159 6.97 -19.73 25.99
C LEU A 159 7.87 -18.62 26.55
N ARG A 160 7.47 -17.35 26.43
CA ARG A 160 8.19 -16.23 27.06
C ARG A 160 8.15 -16.30 28.58
N ALA A 161 6.97 -16.52 29.18
CA ALA A 161 6.85 -16.67 30.63
C ALA A 161 7.67 -17.86 31.15
N LYS A 162 7.77 -18.94 30.37
CA LYS A 162 8.60 -20.10 30.72
C LYS A 162 10.09 -19.84 30.53
N ALA A 163 10.49 -19.05 29.54
CA ALA A 163 11.89 -18.63 29.35
C ALA A 163 12.35 -17.64 30.43
N ASP A 164 11.50 -16.68 30.79
CA ASP A 164 11.78 -15.72 31.86
C ASP A 164 11.89 -16.43 33.22
N ALA A 165 11.02 -17.42 33.50
CA ALA A 165 11.10 -18.23 34.71
C ALA A 165 12.41 -19.04 34.82
N VAL A 166 12.98 -19.50 33.70
CA VAL A 166 14.26 -20.24 33.67
C VAL A 166 15.47 -19.33 33.86
N HIS A 167 15.34 -18.02 33.62
CA HIS A 167 16.41 -17.04 33.86
C HIS A 167 16.38 -16.44 35.28
N THR A 168 15.41 -16.82 36.12
CA THR A 168 15.26 -16.26 37.49
C THR A 168 15.61 -17.25 38.62
N GLU A 169 16.09 -18.45 38.29
CA GLU A 169 16.79 -19.37 39.23
C GLU A 169 18.31 -19.29 39.03
#